data_AF-L0G483-F1
#
_entry.id   AF-L0G483-F1
#
_cell.length_a   1.000
_cell.length_b   1.000
_cell.length_c   1.000
_cell.angle_alpha   90.00
_cell.angle_beta   90.00
_cell.angle_gamma   90.00
#
_symmetry.space_group_name_H-M   'P 1'
#
loop_
_entity.id
_entity.type
_entity.pdbx_description
1 polymer ?
#
loop_
_entity_poly.entity_id
_entity_poly.type
_entity_poly.pdbx_seq_one_letter_code
_entity_poly.pdbx_strand_id
1 'polypeptide(L)'
;MNKIEYEKFKFDNILQTLANEELFVQWLRKLFYLNSELNKEYDSIYQSSLYVVFYELTTVGIEYSKKVFEHVKTSQNLKKKEFYLELINGLKNLKSLFSESEFEFIEYKRHSSSHIFQNHYEKRITDNGKIITKRKGKLIDELNKEFGETLIKYGFDRGFDEYMTRKLYPKVTELYNGLEKIKMHYNNV
;
A
#
# COMPACT_ATOMS: atom_id res chain seq x y z
N MET A 1 9.91 25.02 -26.89
CA MET A 1 8.82 24.09 -27.25
C MET A 1 7.82 24.86 -28.09
N ASN A 2 7.52 24.41 -29.29
CA ASN A 2 6.54 25.08 -30.15
C ASN A 2 5.11 24.80 -29.64
N LYS A 3 4.12 25.57 -30.13
CA LYS A 3 2.72 25.47 -29.66
C LYS A 3 2.14 24.06 -29.81
N ILE A 4 2.49 23.36 -30.89
CA ILE A 4 2.00 22.00 -31.18
C ILE A 4 2.60 20.99 -30.19
N GLU A 5 3.90 21.09 -29.92
CA GLU A 5 4.59 20.27 -28.93
C GLU A 5 4.04 20.52 -27.51
N TYR A 6 3.73 21.77 -27.17
CA TYR A 6 3.12 22.11 -25.89
C TYR A 6 1.73 21.49 -25.71
N GLU A 7 0.85 21.60 -26.71
CA GLU A 7 -0.48 21.01 -26.64
C GLU A 7 -0.42 19.48 -26.61
N LYS A 8 0.50 18.85 -27.36
CA LYS A 8 0.73 17.41 -27.28
C LYS A 8 1.19 16.98 -25.89
N PHE A 9 2.19 17.66 -25.34
CA PHE A 9 2.67 17.39 -23.98
C PHE A 9 1.57 17.55 -22.93
N LYS A 10 0.75 18.60 -23.05
CA LYS A 10 -0.40 18.82 -22.16
C LYS A 10 -1.41 17.67 -22.26
N PHE A 11 -1.74 17.22 -23.47
CA PHE A 11 -2.64 16.10 -23.69
C PHE A 11 -2.11 14.80 -23.09
N ASP A 12 -0.83 14.48 -23.32
CA ASP A 12 -0.19 13.28 -22.77
C ASP A 12 -0.21 13.29 -21.22
N ASN A 13 0.05 14.45 -20.60
CA ASN A 13 -0.06 14.59 -19.14
C ASN A 13 -1.48 14.38 -18.61
N ILE A 14 -2.51 14.85 -19.33
CA ILE A 14 -3.90 14.62 -18.96
C ILE A 14 -4.22 13.13 -19.00
N LEU A 15 -3.84 12.44 -20.08
CA LEU A 15 -4.05 11.00 -20.22
C LEU A 15 -3.34 10.21 -19.11
N GLN A 16 -2.08 10.55 -18.83
CA GLN A 16 -1.32 9.91 -17.76
C GLN A 16 -1.97 10.12 -16.39
N THR A 17 -2.48 11.32 -16.12
CA THR A 17 -3.18 11.63 -14.87
C THR A 17 -4.44 10.79 -14.71
N LEU A 18 -5.26 10.67 -15.76
CA LEU A 18 -6.47 9.85 -15.75
C LEU A 18 -6.14 8.36 -15.57
N ALA A 19 -5.13 7.85 -16.27
CA ALA A 19 -4.68 6.46 -16.13
C ALA A 19 -4.18 6.15 -14.71
N ASN A 20 -3.44 7.07 -14.09
CA ASN A 20 -2.97 6.92 -12.71
C ASN A 20 -4.12 6.98 -11.70
N GLU A 21 -5.12 7.83 -11.92
CA GLU A 21 -6.32 7.88 -11.06
C GLU A 21 -7.10 6.57 -11.12
N GLU A 22 -7.32 6.02 -12.33
CA GLU A 22 -7.99 4.73 -12.49
C GLU A 22 -7.17 3.59 -11.86
N LEU A 23 -5.85 3.56 -12.11
CA LEU A 23 -4.97 2.57 -11.49
C LEU A 23 -5.11 2.64 -9.96
N PHE A 24 -5.01 3.82 -9.37
CA PHE A 24 -5.14 3.99 -7.92
C PHE A 24 -6.49 3.48 -7.38
N VAL A 25 -7.59 3.77 -8.08
CA VAL A 25 -8.92 3.24 -7.75
C VAL A 25 -8.96 1.70 -7.81
N GLN A 26 -8.33 1.09 -8.80
CA GLN A 26 -8.23 -0.37 -8.90
C GLN A 26 -7.46 -0.98 -7.71
N TRP A 27 -6.41 -0.31 -7.22
CA TRP A 27 -5.71 -0.77 -6.01
C TRP A 27 -6.59 -0.70 -4.76
N LEU A 28 -7.41 0.34 -4.61
CA LEU A 28 -8.40 0.41 -3.52
C LEU A 28 -9.44 -0.71 -3.62
N ARG A 29 -9.99 -0.96 -4.81
CA ARG A 29 -10.94 -2.06 -5.05
C ARG A 29 -10.32 -3.41 -4.68
N LYS A 30 -9.06 -3.65 -5.06
CA LYS A 30 -8.32 -4.86 -4.67
C LYS A 30 -8.19 -4.97 -3.16
N LEU A 31 -7.88 -3.89 -2.45
CA LEU A 31 -7.79 -3.90 -0.98
C LEU A 31 -9.12 -4.36 -0.36
N PHE A 32 -10.23 -3.76 -0.78
CA PHE A 32 -11.55 -4.10 -0.26
C PHE A 32 -11.96 -5.54 -0.59
N TYR A 33 -11.71 -5.98 -1.83
CA TYR A 33 -11.97 -7.36 -2.25
C TYR A 33 -11.15 -8.37 -1.44
N LEU A 34 -9.83 -8.21 -1.39
CA LEU A 34 -8.93 -9.11 -0.66
C LEU A 34 -9.29 -9.17 0.83
N ASN A 35 -9.61 -8.02 1.42
CA ASN A 35 -10.05 -7.94 2.82
C ASN A 35 -11.33 -8.74 3.09
N SER A 36 -12.29 -8.70 2.16
CA SER A 36 -13.52 -9.50 2.24
C SER A 36 -13.23 -11.00 2.08
N GLU A 37 -12.47 -11.39 1.06
CA GLU A 37 -12.20 -12.81 0.77
C GLU A 37 -11.37 -13.47 1.88
N LEU A 38 -10.30 -12.82 2.35
CA LEU A 38 -9.45 -13.36 3.41
C LEU A 38 -10.14 -13.47 4.77
N ASN A 39 -11.20 -12.68 5.00
CA ASN A 39 -12.02 -12.84 6.20
C ASN A 39 -12.97 -14.04 6.12
N LYS A 40 -13.34 -14.50 4.92
CA LYS A 40 -14.14 -15.70 4.74
C LYS A 40 -13.30 -16.96 4.93
N GLU A 41 -12.16 -16.99 4.25
CA GLU A 41 -11.25 -18.13 4.26
C GLU A 41 -9.82 -17.67 3.97
N TYR A 42 -8.86 -18.29 4.65
CA TYR A 42 -7.46 -18.04 4.39
C TYR A 42 -7.05 -18.59 3.01
N ASP A 43 -6.45 -17.74 2.19
CA ASP A 43 -5.82 -18.11 0.92
C ASP A 43 -4.45 -17.43 0.82
N SER A 44 -3.40 -18.24 0.61
CA SER A 44 -2.01 -17.77 0.58
C SER A 44 -1.68 -16.86 -0.61
N ILE A 45 -2.36 -17.02 -1.75
CA ILE A 45 -2.19 -16.17 -2.94
C ILE A 45 -2.84 -14.81 -2.69
N TYR A 46 -4.04 -14.82 -2.08
CA TYR A 46 -4.73 -13.58 -1.71
C TYR A 46 -3.98 -12.85 -0.62
N GLN A 47 -3.45 -13.56 0.37
CA GLN A 47 -2.62 -12.98 1.42
C GLN A 47 -1.35 -12.35 0.85
N SER A 48 -0.67 -13.03 -0.08
CA SER A 48 0.48 -12.48 -0.81
C SER A 48 0.12 -11.20 -1.56
N SER A 49 -1.04 -11.19 -2.22
CA SER A 49 -1.54 -10.00 -2.92
C SER A 49 -1.91 -8.88 -1.94
N LEU A 50 -2.45 -9.21 -0.77
CA LEU A 50 -2.81 -8.26 0.27
C LEU A 50 -1.57 -7.54 0.79
N TYR A 51 -0.45 -8.23 1.02
CA TYR A 51 0.81 -7.59 1.42
C TYR A 51 1.24 -6.49 0.45
N VAL A 52 1.18 -6.79 -0.85
CA VAL A 52 1.54 -5.83 -1.90
C VAL A 52 0.58 -4.65 -1.89
N VAL A 53 -0.73 -4.91 -1.95
CA VAL A 53 -1.77 -3.88 -2.04
C VAL A 53 -1.78 -2.97 -0.81
N PHE A 54 -1.74 -3.57 0.38
CA PHE A 54 -1.71 -2.84 1.64
C PHE A 54 -0.47 -1.95 1.75
N TYR A 55 0.72 -2.48 1.46
CA TYR A 55 1.96 -1.72 1.56
C TYR A 55 1.98 -0.53 0.60
N GLU A 56 1.63 -0.75 -0.68
CA GLU A 56 1.62 0.31 -1.70
C GLU A 56 0.61 1.42 -1.35
N LEU A 57 -0.61 1.06 -0.92
CA LEU A 57 -1.62 2.04 -0.55
C LEU A 57 -1.24 2.84 0.69
N THR A 58 -0.66 2.21 1.71
CA THR A 58 -0.25 2.87 2.97
C THR A 58 1.10 3.58 2.89
N THR A 59 1.76 3.55 1.74
CA THR A 59 2.99 4.30 1.47
C THR A 59 2.78 5.28 0.33
N VAL A 60 2.92 4.82 -0.92
CA VAL A 60 2.79 5.62 -2.13
C VAL A 60 1.37 6.19 -2.27
N GLY A 61 0.35 5.39 -1.93
CA GLY A 61 -1.06 5.79 -2.03
C GLY A 61 -1.45 6.96 -1.12
N ILE A 62 -0.88 7.06 0.08
CA ILE A 62 -1.07 8.20 0.98
C ILE A 62 -0.53 9.48 0.35
N GLU A 63 0.69 9.43 -0.18
CA GLU A 63 1.32 10.61 -0.80
C GLU A 63 0.58 11.06 -2.07
N TYR A 64 0.16 10.10 -2.90
CA TYR A 64 -0.71 10.39 -4.03
C TYR A 64 -2.00 11.08 -3.58
N SER A 65 -2.69 10.51 -2.58
CA SER A 65 -3.96 11.05 -2.07
C SER A 65 -3.82 12.47 -1.52
N LYS A 66 -2.73 12.73 -0.77
CA LYS A 66 -2.41 14.09 -0.29
C LYS A 66 -2.23 15.06 -1.45
N LYS A 67 -1.46 14.68 -2.48
CA LYS A 67 -1.24 15.53 -3.65
C LYS A 67 -2.56 15.87 -4.35
N VAL A 68 -3.43 14.89 -4.55
CA VAL A 68 -4.75 15.13 -5.15
C VAL A 68 -5.59 16.04 -4.26
N PHE A 69 -5.63 15.77 -2.94
CA PHE A 69 -6.32 16.61 -1.96
C PHE A 69 -5.86 18.07 -2.04
N GLU A 70 -4.54 18.32 -2.08
CA GLU A 70 -3.99 19.67 -2.20
C GLU A 70 -4.42 20.40 -3.47
N HIS A 71 -4.59 19.68 -4.58
CA HIS A 71 -5.12 20.26 -5.82
C HIS A 71 -6.63 20.53 -5.74
N VAL A 72 -7.39 19.68 -5.04
CA VAL A 72 -8.85 19.85 -4.94
C VAL A 72 -9.28 20.70 -3.76
N LYS A 73 -8.40 21.03 -2.79
CA LYS A 73 -8.78 21.74 -1.54
C LYS A 73 -9.43 23.09 -1.79
N THR A 74 -9.04 23.80 -2.83
CA THR A 74 -9.61 25.10 -3.24
C THR A 74 -10.73 24.97 -4.28
N SER A 75 -10.99 23.77 -4.80
CA SER A 75 -12.03 23.55 -5.81
C SER A 75 -13.44 23.69 -5.24
N GLN A 76 -14.48 23.78 -6.08
CA GLN A 76 -15.87 23.73 -5.62
C GLN A 76 -16.38 22.28 -5.44
N ASN A 77 -15.58 21.27 -5.75
CA ASN A 77 -15.99 19.86 -5.68
C ASN A 77 -15.87 19.32 -4.25
N LEU A 78 -16.87 19.62 -3.41
CA LEU A 78 -16.90 19.21 -2.00
C LEU A 78 -16.77 17.69 -1.82
N LYS A 79 -17.47 16.90 -2.64
CA LYS A 79 -17.42 15.43 -2.57
C LYS A 79 -16.01 14.87 -2.80
N LYS A 80 -15.31 15.38 -3.81
CA LYS A 80 -13.92 14.92 -4.09
C LYS A 80 -12.98 15.30 -2.94
N LYS A 81 -13.18 16.47 -2.31
CA LYS A 81 -12.39 16.85 -1.12
C LYS A 81 -12.66 15.91 0.06
N GLU A 82 -13.93 15.71 0.40
CA GLU A 82 -14.34 14.83 1.50
C GLU A 82 -13.82 13.41 1.27
N PHE A 83 -13.94 12.91 0.04
CA PHE A 83 -13.45 11.60 -0.35
C PHE A 83 -11.95 11.44 -0.07
N TYR A 84 -11.12 12.34 -0.58
CA TYR A 84 -9.67 12.23 -0.38
C TYR A 84 -9.25 12.48 1.06
N LEU A 85 -9.97 13.33 1.79
CA LEU A 85 -9.72 13.53 3.23
C LEU A 85 -10.00 12.24 4.03
N GLU A 86 -11.16 11.62 3.80
CA GLU A 86 -11.53 10.34 4.42
C GLU A 86 -10.52 9.24 4.05
N LEU A 87 -10.14 9.16 2.78
CA LEU A 87 -9.17 8.19 2.31
C LEU A 87 -7.80 8.36 2.96
N ILE A 88 -7.27 9.59 3.04
CA ILE A 88 -5.98 9.87 3.68
C ILE A 88 -6.01 9.43 5.15
N ASN A 89 -7.08 9.78 5.86
CA ASN A 89 -7.24 9.42 7.27
C ASN A 89 -7.36 7.92 7.45
N GLY A 90 -8.19 7.26 6.62
CA GLY A 90 -8.34 5.81 6.59
C GLY A 90 -7.02 5.08 6.37
N LEU A 91 -6.27 5.44 5.32
CA LEU A 91 -4.98 4.80 5.02
C LEU A 91 -3.94 5.01 6.13
N LYS A 92 -3.89 6.21 6.75
CA LYS A 92 -3.03 6.46 7.92
C LYS A 92 -3.44 5.60 9.12
N ASN A 93 -4.74 5.50 9.39
CA ASN A 93 -5.28 4.68 10.47
C ASN A 93 -4.91 3.21 10.25
N LEU A 94 -5.10 2.68 9.03
CA LEU A 94 -4.70 1.33 8.66
C LEU A 94 -3.20 1.07 8.88
N LYS A 95 -2.34 2.02 8.48
CA LYS A 95 -0.90 1.92 8.73
C LYS A 95 -0.57 1.88 10.22
N SER A 96 -1.24 2.72 11.01
CA SER A 96 -1.01 2.84 12.46
C SER A 96 -1.44 1.61 13.28
N LEU A 97 -2.14 0.66 12.67
CA LEU A 97 -2.48 -0.61 13.31
C LEU A 97 -1.26 -1.47 13.62
N PHE A 98 -0.14 -1.23 12.94
CA PHE A 98 1.08 -2.03 13.05
C PHE A 98 2.19 -1.23 13.71
N SER A 99 2.97 -1.89 14.56
CA SER A 99 4.22 -1.29 15.05
C SER A 99 5.19 -1.06 13.89
N GLU A 100 6.24 -0.29 14.13
CA GLU A 100 7.30 -0.08 13.13
C GLU A 100 7.93 -1.42 12.69
N SER A 101 8.23 -2.31 13.63
CA SER A 101 8.77 -3.65 13.33
C SER A 101 7.79 -4.53 12.54
N GLU A 102 6.50 -4.51 12.88
CA GLU A 102 5.47 -5.24 12.14
C GLU A 102 5.32 -4.68 10.72
N PHE A 103 5.41 -3.36 10.57
CA PHE A 103 5.33 -2.71 9.27
C PHE A 103 6.58 -2.98 8.40
N GLU A 104 7.77 -3.05 9.01
CA GLU A 104 8.98 -3.52 8.33
C GLU A 104 8.87 -4.99 7.90
N PHE A 105 8.25 -5.84 8.72
CA PHE A 105 7.98 -7.23 8.36
C PHE A 105 6.95 -7.34 7.22
N ILE A 106 5.90 -6.51 7.21
CA ILE A 106 4.97 -6.38 6.09
C ILE A 106 5.71 -5.95 4.80
N GLU A 107 6.65 -5.02 4.88
CA GLU A 107 7.50 -4.64 3.74
C GLU A 107 8.31 -5.84 3.23
N TYR A 108 8.87 -6.64 4.14
CA TYR A 108 9.58 -7.87 3.80
C TYR A 108 8.66 -8.86 3.06
N LYS A 109 7.46 -9.13 3.60
CA LYS A 109 6.47 -10.01 2.95
C LYS A 109 6.02 -9.48 1.59
N ARG A 110 5.83 -8.17 1.44
CA ARG A 110 5.57 -7.53 0.14
C ARG A 110 6.68 -7.81 -0.87
N HIS A 111 7.95 -7.74 -0.47
CA HIS A 111 9.05 -8.11 -1.35
C HIS A 111 9.04 -9.61 -1.68
N SER A 112 8.68 -10.48 -0.73
CA SER A 112 8.60 -11.93 -0.95
C SER A 112 7.51 -12.27 -1.97
N SER A 113 6.43 -11.49 -1.98
CA SER A 113 5.31 -11.64 -2.91
C SER A 113 5.54 -10.98 -4.28
N SER A 114 6.59 -10.16 -4.43
CA SER A 114 6.85 -9.38 -5.66
C SER A 114 8.14 -9.77 -6.40
N HIS A 115 9.03 -10.52 -5.75
CA HIS A 115 10.34 -10.85 -6.29
C HIS A 115 10.66 -12.32 -6.05
N ILE A 116 11.27 -12.95 -7.04
CA ILE A 116 11.74 -14.34 -6.93
C ILE A 116 12.88 -14.45 -5.89
N PHE A 117 13.72 -13.41 -5.77
CA PHE A 117 14.85 -13.36 -4.84
C PHE A 117 14.84 -12.08 -4.00
N GLN A 118 15.20 -12.20 -2.71
CA GLN A 118 15.14 -11.12 -1.72
C GLN A 118 16.53 -10.71 -1.19
N ASN A 119 17.50 -10.59 -2.08
CA ASN A 119 18.91 -10.35 -1.77
C ASN A 119 19.21 -9.04 -0.98
N HIS A 120 18.20 -8.19 -0.77
CA HIS A 120 18.30 -6.95 0.01
C HIS A 120 18.17 -7.16 1.53
N TYR A 121 17.78 -8.36 1.96
CA TYR A 121 17.66 -8.77 3.37
C TYR A 121 18.78 -9.71 3.81
N GLU A 122 19.82 -9.85 2.98
CA GLU A 122 20.97 -10.72 3.21
C GLU A 122 22.26 -9.91 3.17
N LYS A 123 23.22 -10.27 4.03
CA LYS A 123 24.58 -9.77 3.89
C LYS A 123 25.14 -10.26 2.58
N ARG A 124 25.63 -9.34 1.75
CA ARG A 124 26.16 -9.68 0.43
C ARG A 124 27.41 -8.89 0.09
N ILE A 125 28.25 -9.52 -0.72
CA ILE A 125 29.36 -8.87 -1.41
C ILE A 125 28.83 -8.49 -2.80
N THR A 126 28.92 -7.21 -3.16
CA THR A 126 28.56 -6.74 -4.49
C THR A 126 29.65 -7.09 -5.51
N ASP A 127 29.33 -6.97 -6.80
CA ASP A 127 30.25 -7.31 -7.90
C ASP A 127 31.58 -6.51 -7.86
N ASN A 128 31.60 -5.36 -7.18
CA ASN A 128 32.79 -4.54 -6.96
C ASN A 128 33.48 -4.78 -5.59
N GLY A 129 33.15 -5.88 -4.89
CA GLY A 129 33.77 -6.26 -3.62
C GLY A 129 33.27 -5.51 -2.38
N LYS A 130 32.30 -4.59 -2.51
CA LYS A 130 31.73 -3.88 -1.35
C LYS A 130 30.80 -4.80 -0.56
N ILE A 131 30.98 -4.81 0.76
CA ILE A 131 30.10 -5.56 1.67
C ILE A 131 28.90 -4.70 2.03
N ILE A 132 27.69 -5.20 1.76
CA ILE A 132 26.43 -4.61 2.21
C ILE A 132 26.00 -5.31 3.48
N THR A 133 25.97 -4.57 4.59
CA THR A 133 25.54 -5.04 5.91
C THR A 133 24.32 -4.30 6.46
N LYS A 134 23.85 -3.27 5.75
CA LYS A 134 22.74 -2.41 6.18
C LYS A 134 21.67 -2.28 5.10
N ARG A 135 20.41 -2.21 5.54
CA ARG A 135 19.23 -1.88 4.72
C ARG A 135 18.52 -0.69 5.35
N LYS A 136 18.28 0.37 4.58
CA LYS A 136 17.65 1.63 5.05
C LYS A 136 18.25 2.15 6.38
N GLY A 137 19.56 2.00 6.56
CA GLY A 137 20.28 2.45 7.76
C GLY A 137 20.39 1.42 8.90
N LYS A 138 19.57 0.36 8.89
CA LYS A 138 19.53 -0.68 9.92
C LYS A 138 20.42 -1.87 9.58
N LEU A 139 21.04 -2.52 10.56
CA LEU A 139 21.85 -3.72 10.31
C LEU A 139 20.96 -4.88 9.88
N ILE A 140 21.44 -5.65 8.90
CA ILE A 140 20.69 -6.81 8.38
C ILE A 140 20.48 -7.87 9.46
N ASP A 141 21.46 -8.08 10.36
CA ASP A 141 21.30 -9.03 11.46
C ASP A 141 20.20 -8.61 12.45
N GLU A 142 20.11 -7.31 12.74
CA GLU A 142 19.07 -6.75 13.61
C GLU A 142 17.68 -6.92 12.98
N LEU A 143 17.55 -6.60 11.69
CA LEU A 143 16.32 -6.85 10.92
C LEU A 143 15.89 -8.31 10.96
N ASN A 144 16.82 -9.23 10.67
CA ASN A 144 16.51 -10.66 10.65
C ASN A 144 16.14 -11.19 12.03
N LYS A 145 16.78 -10.68 13.08
CA LYS A 145 16.40 -10.98 14.47
C LYS A 145 14.96 -10.52 14.76
N GLU A 146 14.62 -9.29 14.43
CA GLU A 146 13.27 -8.74 14.66
C GLU A 146 12.19 -9.47 13.85
N PHE A 147 12.51 -9.90 12.63
CA PHE A 147 11.60 -10.75 11.83
C PHE A 147 11.40 -12.11 12.49
N GLY A 148 12.47 -12.73 13.02
CA GLY A 148 12.36 -13.95 13.80
C GLY A 148 11.49 -13.78 15.05
N GLU A 149 11.68 -12.68 15.79
CA GLU A 149 10.86 -12.35 16.96
C GLU A 149 9.38 -12.15 16.59
N THR A 150 9.11 -11.49 15.46
CA THR A 150 7.75 -11.28 14.93
C THR A 150 7.09 -12.61 14.58
N LEU A 151 7.80 -13.49 13.88
CA LEU A 151 7.31 -14.83 13.55
C LEU A 151 7.00 -15.63 14.81
N ILE A 152 7.92 -15.68 15.78
CA ILE A 152 7.71 -16.42 17.03
C ILE A 152 6.52 -15.86 17.80
N LYS A 153 6.39 -14.54 17.91
CA LYS A 153 5.31 -13.86 18.62
C LYS A 153 3.92 -14.24 18.10
N TYR A 154 3.79 -14.40 16.79
CA TYR A 154 2.50 -14.59 16.14
C TYR A 154 2.19 -16.02 15.74
N GLY A 155 3.10 -16.98 15.96
CA GLY A 155 2.88 -18.37 15.56
C GLY A 155 3.27 -18.64 14.10
N PHE A 156 4.43 -18.14 13.71
CA PHE A 156 5.03 -18.21 12.36
C PHE A 156 4.22 -17.46 11.30
N ASP A 157 4.51 -17.71 10.02
CA ASP A 157 3.95 -16.95 8.89
C ASP A 157 2.42 -16.93 8.91
N ARG A 158 1.79 -18.12 8.99
CA ARG A 158 0.33 -18.23 9.00
C ARG A 158 -0.30 -17.47 10.16
N GLY A 159 0.30 -17.55 11.35
CA GLY A 159 -0.23 -16.86 12.51
C GLY A 159 -0.10 -15.33 12.38
N PHE A 160 0.95 -14.84 11.72
CA PHE A 160 1.06 -13.42 11.37
C PHE A 160 0.03 -13.01 10.30
N ASP A 161 -0.21 -13.85 9.29
CA ASP A 161 -1.22 -13.61 8.25
C ASP A 161 -2.63 -13.47 8.88
N GLU A 162 -3.00 -14.40 9.75
CA GLU A 162 -4.28 -14.38 10.49
C GLU A 162 -4.37 -13.14 11.41
N TYR A 163 -3.27 -12.78 12.08
CA TYR A 163 -3.18 -11.55 12.89
C TYR A 163 -3.43 -10.29 12.06
N MET A 164 -2.78 -10.18 10.89
CA MET A 164 -2.90 -9.04 9.98
C MET A 164 -4.34 -8.92 9.47
N THR A 165 -4.93 -10.01 8.98
CA THR A 165 -6.31 -10.05 8.49
C THR A 165 -7.30 -9.65 9.58
N ARG A 166 -7.15 -10.18 10.79
CA ARG A 166 -8.03 -9.83 11.92
C ARG A 166 -7.93 -8.35 12.31
N LYS A 167 -6.74 -7.75 12.24
CA LYS A 167 -6.56 -6.31 12.50
C LYS A 167 -7.14 -5.44 11.39
N LEU A 168 -6.93 -5.82 10.14
CA LEU A 168 -7.35 -5.05 8.97
C LEU A 168 -8.85 -5.12 8.73
N TYR A 169 -9.46 -6.29 8.84
CA TYR A 169 -10.84 -6.54 8.44
C TYR A 169 -11.85 -5.48 8.92
N PRO A 170 -11.97 -5.19 10.22
CA PRO A 170 -12.94 -4.20 10.69
C PRO A 170 -12.61 -2.79 10.19
N LYS A 171 -11.33 -2.44 10.08
CA LYS A 171 -10.88 -1.07 9.72
C LYS A 171 -10.94 -0.80 8.23
N VAL A 172 -10.66 -1.79 7.39
CA VAL A 172 -10.83 -1.69 5.95
C VAL A 172 -12.32 -1.63 5.60
N THR A 173 -13.16 -2.41 6.30
CA THR A 173 -14.63 -2.34 6.16
C THR A 173 -15.18 -0.98 6.58
N GLU A 174 -14.69 -0.42 7.70
CA GLU A 174 -15.03 0.94 8.15
C GLU A 174 -14.68 1.98 7.09
N LEU A 175 -13.45 1.93 6.54
CA LEU A 175 -13.00 2.81 5.47
C LEU A 175 -13.88 2.68 4.22
N TYR A 176 -14.14 1.46 3.75
CA TYR A 176 -15.00 1.21 2.59
C TYR A 176 -16.37 1.87 2.76
N ASN A 177 -17.01 1.63 3.91
CA ASN A 177 -18.32 2.20 4.22
C ASN A 177 -18.29 3.73 4.34
N GLY A 178 -17.20 4.31 4.86
CA GLY A 178 -16.99 5.75 4.91
C GLY A 178 -16.93 6.37 3.52
N LEU A 179 -16.15 5.75 2.62
CA LEU A 179 -15.98 6.21 1.24
C LEU A 179 -17.25 6.04 0.39
N GLU A 180 -17.97 4.92 0.52
CA GLU A 180 -19.24 4.66 -0.18
C GLU A 180 -20.30 5.73 0.12
N LYS A 181 -20.38 6.20 1.37
CA LYS A 181 -21.32 7.26 1.78
C LYS A 181 -21.09 8.58 1.04
N ILE A 182 -19.87 8.84 0.58
CA ILE A 182 -19.47 10.10 -0.06
C ILE A 182 -19.95 10.19 -1.54
N LYS A 183 -20.60 9.14 -2.08
CA LYS A 183 -21.22 9.12 -3.43
C LYS A 183 -20.34 9.72 -4.53
N MET A 184 -19.06 9.36 -4.57
CA MET A 184 -18.36 9.26 -5.84
C MET A 184 -18.74 7.90 -6.43
N HIS A 185 -19.27 7.85 -7.65
CA HIS A 185 -19.76 6.61 -8.27
C HIS A 185 -18.64 5.56 -8.34
N TYR A 186 -18.63 4.61 -7.39
CA TYR A 186 -17.71 3.48 -7.41
C TYR A 186 -18.18 2.34 -8.31
N ASN A 187 -19.41 2.39 -8.83
CA ASN A 187 -20.07 1.27 -9.52
C ASN A 187 -20.70 1.60 -10.89
N ASN A 188 -20.19 2.58 -11.64
CA ASN A 188 -20.59 2.73 -13.05
C ASN A 188 -19.59 2.02 -13.98
N VAL A 189 -19.57 0.68 -13.93
CA VAL A 189 -19.26 -0.20 -15.07
C VAL A 189 -20.17 -1.41 -14.97
#